data_AF-A0A5J4RX13-F1
#
_entry.id   AF-A0A5J4RX13-F1
#
_cell.length_a   1.000
_cell.length_b   1.000
_cell.length_c   1.000
_cell.angle_alpha   90.00
_cell.angle_beta   90.00
_cell.angle_gamma   90.00
#
_symmetry.space_group_name_H-M   'P 1'
#
loop_
_entity.id
_entity.type
_entity.pdbx_description
1 polymer ?
#
loop_
_entity_poly.entity_id
_entity_poly.type
_entity_poly.pdbx_seq_one_letter_code
_entity_poly.pdbx_strand_id
1 'polypeptide(L)'
;MNNQYLNASCFVYSSTFYNENFEKILVGIIACYYCIVESKIKLPPNDENKVRDIMLFDYLKKLDFKNSHFPLANYHFDKETYESKGRADIRILHVNPYKDDYAYYIIECKRLDNGNRNGKIGLNGEYIANGIARFILEKKYPFYNDTAGMLGFVVEKMDIHQNISAINQLLKNTFTEINTEKELTPRQIVSSFDYSYCSSHKIEDSSKIIYHLMFDFSKNITQQ
;
A
#
# COMPACT_ATOMS: atom_id res chain seq x y z
N MET A 1 38.37 17.80 -25.29
CA MET A 1 37.30 16.82 -25.09
C MET A 1 36.59 17.21 -23.81
N ASN A 2 35.43 17.87 -23.90
CA ASN A 2 34.66 18.28 -22.73
C ASN A 2 33.71 17.15 -22.33
N ASN A 3 33.90 16.61 -21.13
CA ASN A 3 32.98 15.69 -20.48
C ASN A 3 31.63 16.40 -20.29
N GLN A 4 30.64 16.02 -21.11
CA GLN A 4 29.25 16.34 -20.83
C GLN A 4 28.82 15.52 -19.62
N TYR A 5 28.56 16.20 -18.51
CA TYR A 5 27.83 15.66 -17.38
C TYR A 5 26.47 15.16 -17.87
N LEU A 6 26.22 13.85 -17.69
CA LEU A 6 24.91 13.24 -17.93
C LEU A 6 23.87 13.93 -17.04
N ASN A 7 23.03 14.75 -17.66
CA ASN A 7 21.94 15.43 -16.99
C ASN A 7 20.75 14.47 -16.85
N ALA A 8 20.48 14.01 -15.62
CA ALA A 8 19.38 13.11 -15.29
C ALA A 8 18.00 13.80 -15.29
N SER A 9 17.89 15.07 -15.70
CA SER A 9 16.61 15.78 -15.83
C SER A 9 15.67 15.18 -16.89
N CYS A 10 16.11 14.17 -17.67
CA CYS A 10 15.29 13.47 -18.66
C CYS A 10 14.45 12.29 -18.10
N PHE A 11 14.47 12.01 -16.80
CA PHE A 11 13.86 10.81 -16.22
C PHE A 11 12.35 10.89 -15.90
N VAL A 12 11.54 11.52 -16.76
CA VAL A 12 10.06 11.32 -16.73
C VAL A 12 9.70 9.83 -16.94
N TYR A 13 10.60 9.07 -17.57
CA TYR A 13 10.46 7.62 -17.75
C TYR A 13 10.73 6.78 -16.49
N SER A 14 11.52 7.26 -15.50
CA SER A 14 11.84 6.43 -14.32
C SER A 14 10.65 6.30 -13.38
N SER A 15 9.95 7.40 -13.09
CA SER A 15 8.74 7.37 -12.26
C SER A 15 7.65 6.49 -12.89
N THR A 16 7.47 6.57 -14.21
CA THR A 16 6.58 5.68 -14.96
C THR A 16 6.99 4.21 -14.79
N PHE A 17 8.29 3.89 -14.92
CA PHE A 17 8.81 2.52 -14.77
C PHE A 17 8.70 1.97 -13.34
N TYR A 18 8.91 2.78 -12.29
CA TYR A 18 8.75 2.34 -10.91
C TYR A 18 7.29 2.09 -10.54
N ASN A 19 6.39 2.95 -11.00
CA ASN A 19 4.95 2.72 -10.86
C ASN A 19 4.52 1.41 -11.54
N GLU A 20 5.01 1.15 -12.76
CA GLU A 20 4.75 -0.13 -13.45
C GLU A 20 5.29 -1.35 -12.69
N ASN A 21 6.49 -1.26 -12.12
CA ASN A 21 7.05 -2.35 -11.33
C ASN A 21 6.26 -2.59 -10.04
N PHE A 22 5.86 -1.52 -9.36
CA PHE A 22 5.06 -1.63 -8.16
C PHE A 22 3.67 -2.17 -8.46
N GLU A 23 3.01 -1.73 -9.54
CA GLU A 23 1.73 -2.29 -9.98
C GLU A 23 1.82 -3.79 -10.26
N LYS A 24 2.91 -4.27 -10.88
CA LYS A 24 3.14 -5.72 -11.05
C LYS A 24 3.27 -6.46 -9.71
N ILE A 25 3.87 -5.85 -8.70
CA ILE A 25 3.91 -6.42 -7.34
C ILE A 25 2.50 -6.45 -6.74
N LEU A 26 1.73 -5.37 -6.91
CA LEU A 26 0.34 -5.27 -6.43
C LEU A 26 -0.57 -6.33 -7.06
N VAL A 27 -0.38 -6.69 -8.34
CA VAL A 27 -1.07 -7.84 -8.97
C VAL A 27 -0.87 -9.12 -8.14
N GLY A 28 0.36 -9.41 -7.72
CA GLY A 28 0.66 -10.59 -6.89
C GLY A 28 0.06 -10.50 -5.48
N ILE A 29 -0.01 -9.30 -4.89
CA ILE A 29 -0.67 -9.09 -3.59
C ILE A 29 -2.20 -9.26 -3.72
N ILE A 30 -2.81 -8.81 -4.82
CA ILE A 30 -4.22 -9.06 -5.15
C ILE A 30 -4.48 -10.57 -5.31
N ALA A 31 -3.57 -11.30 -5.96
CA ALA A 31 -3.69 -12.76 -6.06
C ALA A 31 -3.63 -13.44 -4.68
N CYS A 32 -2.76 -12.96 -3.76
CA CYS A 32 -2.72 -13.43 -2.38
C CYS A 32 -4.07 -13.20 -1.67
N TYR A 33 -4.69 -12.04 -1.85
CA TYR A 33 -6.02 -11.75 -1.35
C TYR A 33 -7.06 -12.78 -1.83
N TYR A 34 -7.11 -13.05 -3.15
CA TYR A 34 -8.04 -14.04 -3.69
C TYR A 34 -7.81 -15.44 -3.13
N CYS A 35 -6.56 -15.89 -3.01
CA CYS A 35 -6.26 -17.19 -2.42
C CYS A 35 -6.77 -17.32 -0.97
N ILE A 36 -6.71 -16.24 -0.17
CA ILE A 36 -7.23 -16.23 1.21
C ILE A 36 -8.77 -16.29 1.22
N VAL A 37 -9.42 -15.51 0.36
CA VAL A 37 -10.89 -15.48 0.30
C VAL A 37 -11.44 -16.81 -0.22
N GLU A 38 -10.83 -17.38 -1.25
CA GLU A 38 -11.24 -18.65 -1.87
C GLU A 38 -10.98 -19.87 -0.96
N SER A 39 -9.87 -19.86 -0.21
CA SER A 39 -9.58 -20.92 0.76
C SER A 39 -10.50 -20.91 1.98
N LYS A 40 -11.30 -19.84 2.16
CA LYS A 40 -12.20 -19.63 3.30
C LYS A 40 -11.50 -19.74 4.65
N ILE A 41 -10.21 -19.38 4.69
CA ILE A 41 -9.46 -19.29 5.94
C ILE A 41 -10.14 -18.27 6.85
N LYS A 42 -10.32 -18.66 8.11
CA LYS A 42 -10.80 -17.79 9.18
C LYS A 42 -9.68 -16.85 9.59
N LEU A 43 -9.92 -15.55 9.42
CA LEU A 43 -9.02 -14.50 9.85
C LEU A 43 -9.40 -14.01 11.25
N PRO A 44 -8.41 -13.62 12.08
CA PRO A 44 -8.67 -13.14 13.42
C PRO A 44 -9.40 -11.80 13.42
N PRO A 45 -10.38 -11.59 14.32
CA PRO A 45 -11.09 -10.33 14.40
C PRO A 45 -10.20 -9.26 15.00
N ASN A 46 -10.36 -8.03 14.51
CA ASN A 46 -9.82 -6.83 15.15
C ASN A 46 -8.28 -6.80 15.27
N ASP A 47 -7.55 -7.59 14.47
CA ASP A 47 -6.09 -7.71 14.56
C ASP A 47 -5.41 -7.50 13.20
N GLU A 48 -5.06 -6.24 12.93
CA GLU A 48 -4.38 -5.78 11.72
C GLU A 48 -3.07 -6.54 11.46
N ASN A 49 -2.28 -6.71 12.53
CA ASN A 49 -0.97 -7.35 12.46
C ASN A 49 -1.10 -8.82 12.12
N LYS A 50 -2.07 -9.54 12.70
CA LYS A 50 -2.26 -10.95 12.36
C LYS A 50 -2.77 -11.15 10.94
N VAL A 51 -3.66 -10.30 10.43
CA VAL A 51 -4.11 -10.38 9.02
C VAL A 51 -2.93 -10.17 8.07
N ARG A 52 -2.11 -9.12 8.31
CA ARG A 52 -0.85 -8.89 7.58
C ARG A 52 0.08 -10.11 7.66
N ASP A 53 0.25 -10.67 8.84
CA ASP A 53 1.16 -11.81 9.07
C ASP A 53 0.70 -13.05 8.31
N ILE A 54 -0.61 -13.32 8.20
CA ILE A 54 -1.13 -14.41 7.36
C ILE A 54 -0.80 -14.17 5.89
N MET A 55 -1.08 -12.97 5.36
CA MET A 55 -0.71 -12.64 3.97
C MET A 55 0.78 -12.82 3.71
N LEU A 56 1.63 -12.43 4.66
CA LEU A 56 3.08 -12.56 4.53
C LEU A 56 3.54 -14.01 4.64
N PHE A 57 3.27 -14.66 5.77
CA PHE A 57 3.89 -15.94 6.09
C PHE A 57 3.25 -17.11 5.36
N ASP A 58 1.96 -17.05 5.03
CA ASP A 58 1.31 -18.17 4.35
C ASP A 58 1.39 -18.04 2.82
N TYR A 59 1.69 -16.84 2.30
CA TYR A 59 1.71 -16.56 0.86
C TYR A 59 2.94 -15.76 0.41
N LEU A 60 3.03 -14.45 0.70
CA LEU A 60 4.01 -13.55 0.05
C LEU A 60 5.48 -13.89 0.35
N LYS A 61 5.77 -14.59 1.45
CA LYS A 61 7.11 -15.09 1.79
C LYS A 61 7.36 -16.53 1.30
N LYS A 62 6.33 -17.25 0.82
CA LYS A 62 6.46 -18.63 0.34
C LYS A 62 6.98 -18.65 -1.09
N LEU A 63 8.06 -19.41 -1.32
CA LEU A 63 8.71 -19.49 -2.63
C LEU A 63 7.76 -20.03 -3.71
N ASP A 64 7.00 -21.09 -3.41
CA ASP A 64 6.07 -21.69 -4.37
C ASP A 64 4.96 -20.72 -4.79
N PHE A 65 4.41 -19.98 -3.82
CA PHE A 65 3.44 -18.92 -4.12
C PHE A 65 4.07 -17.84 -4.99
N LYS A 66 5.26 -17.36 -4.64
CA LYS A 66 5.97 -16.32 -5.40
C LYS A 66 6.34 -16.75 -6.82
N ASN A 67 6.73 -18.01 -7.03
CA ASN A 67 7.06 -18.57 -8.34
C ASN A 67 5.81 -18.70 -9.23
N SER A 68 4.66 -18.98 -8.62
CA SER A 68 3.38 -19.10 -9.33
C SER A 68 2.76 -17.75 -9.69
N HIS A 69 3.23 -16.65 -9.09
CA HIS A 69 2.68 -15.30 -9.25
C HIS A 69 3.78 -14.31 -9.63
N PHE A 70 4.17 -14.32 -10.91
CA PHE A 70 5.15 -13.37 -11.43
C PHE A 70 4.70 -11.90 -11.23
N PRO A 71 5.57 -10.97 -10.80
CA PRO A 71 7.02 -11.11 -10.62
C PRO A 71 7.46 -11.35 -9.17
N LEU A 72 6.59 -11.84 -8.27
CA LEU A 72 6.87 -11.86 -6.82
C LEU A 72 8.15 -12.60 -6.43
N ALA A 73 8.58 -13.61 -7.20
CA ALA A 73 9.85 -14.32 -6.98
C ALA A 73 11.09 -13.42 -7.02
N ASN A 74 11.00 -12.26 -7.67
CA ASN A 74 12.07 -11.26 -7.73
C ASN A 74 12.12 -10.35 -6.49
N TYR A 75 11.26 -10.58 -5.49
CA TYR A 75 11.14 -9.72 -4.32
C TYR A 75 11.17 -10.48 -2.98
N HIS A 76 11.79 -9.86 -1.99
CA HIS A 76 11.72 -10.20 -0.58
C HIS A 76 10.67 -9.33 0.11
N PHE A 77 9.81 -9.96 0.91
CA PHE A 77 8.81 -9.30 1.74
C PHE A 77 9.26 -9.41 3.19
N ASP A 78 9.64 -8.29 3.78
CA ASP A 78 10.05 -8.20 5.18
C ASP A 78 8.90 -7.65 6.03
N LYS A 79 8.73 -8.21 7.22
CA LYS A 79 7.74 -7.78 8.19
C LYS A 79 8.35 -6.76 9.15
N GLU A 80 7.63 -5.70 9.48
CA GLU A 80 7.92 -4.83 10.62
C GLU A 80 9.37 -4.31 10.63
N THR A 81 9.81 -3.74 9.51
CA THR A 81 11.18 -3.26 9.35
C THR A 81 11.37 -1.90 10.01
N TYR A 82 12.49 -1.74 10.72
CA TYR A 82 12.88 -0.45 11.28
C TYR A 82 13.39 0.45 10.16
N GLU A 83 12.81 1.64 10.11
CA GLU A 83 13.15 2.72 9.21
C GLU A 83 13.55 3.94 10.04
N SER A 84 14.07 4.98 9.39
CA SER A 84 14.70 6.13 10.05
C SER A 84 13.96 6.74 11.24
N LYS A 85 12.61 6.74 11.23
CA LYS A 85 11.78 7.32 12.31
C LYS A 85 10.58 6.45 12.71
N GLY A 86 10.56 5.17 12.32
CA GLY A 86 9.39 4.33 12.53
C GLY A 86 9.60 2.87 12.15
N ARG A 87 8.52 2.10 12.23
CA ARG A 87 8.51 0.69 11.84
C ARG A 87 7.46 0.49 10.76
N ALA A 88 7.90 0.17 9.55
CA ALA A 88 7.03 -0.08 8.42
C ALA A 88 6.38 -1.47 8.54
N ASP A 89 5.11 -1.60 8.17
CA ASP A 89 4.42 -2.90 8.25
C ASP A 89 5.03 -3.95 7.31
N ILE A 90 5.26 -3.57 6.05
CA ILE A 90 5.87 -4.43 5.04
C ILE A 90 6.90 -3.63 4.24
N ARG A 91 8.10 -4.18 4.11
CA ARG A 91 9.12 -3.71 3.16
C ARG A 91 9.30 -4.72 2.03
N ILE A 92 9.42 -4.21 0.80
CA ILE A 92 9.55 -5.02 -0.41
C ILE A 92 10.88 -4.66 -1.09
N LEU A 93 11.84 -5.57 -0.98
CA LEU A 93 13.19 -5.44 -1.54
C LEU A 93 13.35 -6.30 -2.78
N HIS A 94 14.11 -5.84 -3.76
CA HIS A 94 14.46 -6.68 -4.89
C HIS A 94 15.46 -7.76 -4.46
N VAL A 95 15.31 -9.00 -4.95
CA VAL A 95 16.21 -10.13 -4.61
C VAL A 95 17.60 -9.93 -5.21
N ASN A 96 17.68 -9.35 -6.41
CA ASN A 96 18.97 -9.02 -7.04
C ASN A 96 19.70 -7.93 -6.22
N PRO A 97 20.83 -8.25 -5.56
CA PRO A 97 21.58 -7.31 -4.72
C PRO A 97 22.32 -6.24 -5.52
N TYR A 98 22.38 -6.35 -6.85
CA TYR A 98 23.08 -5.40 -7.72
C TYR A 98 22.18 -4.25 -8.22
N LYS A 99 20.92 -4.20 -7.79
CA LYS A 99 19.93 -3.24 -8.33
C LYS A 99 19.88 -1.90 -7.59
N ASP A 100 20.49 -1.82 -6.40
CA ASP A 100 20.52 -0.71 -5.41
C ASP A 100 19.83 -1.12 -4.09
N ASP A 101 20.57 -1.02 -2.97
CA ASP A 101 20.09 -1.30 -1.61
C ASP A 101 18.99 -0.32 -1.17
N TYR A 102 18.85 0.81 -1.85
CA TYR A 102 17.81 1.82 -1.62
C TYR A 102 16.56 1.62 -2.48
N ALA A 103 16.56 0.67 -3.44
CA ALA A 103 15.42 0.43 -4.32
C ALA A 103 14.38 -0.51 -3.67
N TYR A 104 13.65 -0.01 -2.67
CA TYR A 104 12.55 -0.73 -2.04
C TYR A 104 11.23 0.04 -1.99
N TYR A 105 10.15 -0.71 -1.77
CA TYR A 105 8.83 -0.16 -1.51
C TYR A 105 8.42 -0.43 -0.07
N ILE A 106 7.61 0.46 0.48
CA ILE A 106 6.98 0.29 1.78
C ILE A 106 5.47 0.20 1.58
N ILE A 107 4.86 -0.72 2.33
CA ILE A 107 3.42 -0.84 2.46
C ILE A 107 3.04 -0.72 3.93
N GLU A 108 2.09 0.17 4.23
CA GLU A 108 1.41 0.25 5.52
C GLU A 108 0.06 -0.48 5.44
N CYS A 109 -0.34 -1.13 6.53
CA CYS A 109 -1.60 -1.85 6.63
C CYS A 109 -2.52 -1.11 7.60
N LYS A 110 -3.80 -0.99 7.27
CA LYS A 110 -4.80 -0.40 8.16
C LYS A 110 -6.12 -1.15 8.07
N ARG A 111 -6.80 -1.34 9.19
CA ARG A 111 -8.18 -1.86 9.19
C ARG A 111 -9.19 -0.79 8.78
N LEU A 112 -10.32 -1.23 8.23
CA LEU A 112 -11.45 -0.41 7.84
C LEU A 112 -12.75 -1.08 8.28
N ASP A 113 -13.68 -0.28 8.81
CA ASP A 113 -15.01 -0.70 9.24
C ASP A 113 -16.05 0.38 8.86
N ASN A 114 -17.31 0.12 9.18
CA ASN A 114 -18.42 1.04 8.97
C ASN A 114 -18.61 2.01 10.15
N GLY A 115 -17.71 1.97 11.14
CA GLY A 115 -17.74 2.77 12.35
C GLY A 115 -17.16 4.16 12.14
N ASN A 116 -17.91 5.20 12.52
CA ASN A 116 -17.44 6.59 12.52
C ASN A 116 -16.68 7.02 11.25
N ARG A 117 -17.19 6.65 10.07
CA ARG A 117 -16.52 6.81 8.76
C ARG A 117 -16.08 8.24 8.42
N ASN A 118 -16.73 9.24 9.02
CA ASN A 118 -16.50 10.66 8.76
C ASN A 118 -15.78 11.39 9.91
N GLY A 119 -15.32 10.67 10.94
CA GLY A 119 -14.66 11.25 12.11
C GLY A 119 -13.18 10.93 12.21
N LYS A 120 -12.41 11.82 12.87
CA LYS A 120 -10.96 11.63 13.10
C LYS A 120 -10.61 10.39 13.93
N ILE A 121 -11.52 9.95 14.80
CA ILE A 121 -11.29 8.84 15.75
C ILE A 121 -11.77 7.47 15.24
N GLY A 122 -12.35 7.41 14.03
CA GLY A 122 -12.76 6.14 13.39
C GLY A 122 -11.62 5.50 12.60
N LEU A 123 -11.83 4.27 12.11
CA LEU A 123 -10.79 3.55 11.35
C LEU A 123 -10.39 4.26 10.05
N ASN A 124 -11.29 5.03 9.42
CA ASN A 124 -10.92 5.90 8.30
C ASN A 124 -9.98 7.04 8.72
N GLY A 125 -10.17 7.61 9.91
CA GLY A 125 -9.27 8.62 10.47
C GLY A 125 -7.90 8.02 10.77
N GLU A 126 -7.86 6.82 11.35
CA GLU A 126 -6.62 6.06 11.58
C GLU A 126 -5.91 5.67 10.27
N TYR A 127 -6.66 5.30 9.23
CA TYR A 127 -6.12 5.03 7.89
C TYR A 127 -5.31 6.22 7.34
N ILE A 128 -5.79 7.43 7.62
CA ILE A 128 -5.15 8.67 7.19
C ILE A 128 -4.01 9.03 8.15
N ALA A 129 -4.31 9.23 9.44
CA ALA A 129 -3.38 9.75 10.45
C ALA A 129 -2.21 8.80 10.74
N ASN A 130 -2.46 7.49 10.71
CA ASN A 130 -1.46 6.46 11.00
C ASN A 130 -1.11 5.61 9.78
N GLY A 131 -1.58 5.97 8.59
CA GLY A 131 -1.19 5.35 7.32
C GLY A 131 -0.60 6.39 6.38
N ILE A 132 -1.46 7.14 5.68
CA ILE A 132 -1.04 8.15 4.69
C ILE A 132 -0.07 9.18 5.28
N ALA A 133 -0.38 9.75 6.45
CA ALA A 133 0.43 10.79 7.07
C ALA A 133 1.85 10.34 7.47
N ARG A 134 2.05 9.03 7.74
CA ARG A 134 3.38 8.47 8.05
C ARG A 134 4.34 8.63 6.88
N PHE A 135 3.82 8.50 5.66
CA PHE A 135 4.60 8.73 4.46
C PHE A 135 4.82 10.21 4.19
N ILE A 136 3.76 11.02 4.29
CA ILE A 136 3.74 12.38 3.74
C ILE A 136 4.23 13.42 4.74
N LEU A 137 3.64 13.46 5.94
CA LEU A 137 3.93 14.49 6.95
C LEU A 137 5.13 14.13 7.80
N GLU A 138 5.10 12.93 8.36
CA GLU A 138 6.10 12.48 9.32
C GLU A 138 7.40 12.07 8.62
N LYS A 139 7.29 11.71 7.33
CA LYS A 139 8.38 11.17 6.50
C LYS A 139 9.09 10.04 7.24
N LYS A 140 8.32 9.12 7.83
CA LYS A 140 8.83 8.01 8.66
C LYS A 140 9.70 7.06 7.86
N TYR A 141 9.39 6.93 6.58
CA TYR A 141 9.99 5.98 5.66
C TYR A 141 10.60 6.73 4.48
N PRO A 142 11.77 6.31 4.01
CA PRO A 142 12.27 6.79 2.73
C PRO A 142 11.29 6.45 1.61
N PHE A 143 10.98 7.44 0.77
CA PHE A 143 10.06 7.31 -0.36
C PHE A 143 10.88 7.20 -1.66
N TYR A 144 11.78 6.21 -1.74
CA TYR A 144 12.86 6.15 -2.73
C TYR A 144 12.39 6.19 -4.18
N ASN A 145 11.28 5.50 -4.50
CA ASN A 145 10.76 5.39 -5.85
C ASN A 145 9.59 6.33 -6.14
N ASP A 146 9.37 7.34 -5.29
CA ASP A 146 8.16 8.19 -5.33
C ASP A 146 6.85 7.38 -5.35
N THR A 147 6.93 6.12 -4.91
CA THR A 147 5.80 5.18 -4.81
C THR A 147 5.77 4.42 -3.48
N ALA A 148 4.59 4.33 -2.85
CA ALA A 148 4.33 3.48 -1.67
C ALA A 148 2.94 2.80 -1.78
N GLY A 149 2.65 1.89 -0.87
CA GLY A 149 1.35 1.20 -0.82
C GLY A 149 0.66 1.29 0.53
N MET A 150 -0.66 1.12 0.48
CA MET A 150 -1.52 0.96 1.63
C MET A 150 -2.45 -0.24 1.41
N LEU A 151 -2.53 -1.14 2.38
CA LEU A 151 -3.54 -2.21 2.38
C LEU A 151 -4.62 -1.85 3.40
N GLY A 152 -5.85 -1.66 2.92
CA GLY A 152 -7.04 -1.51 3.75
C GLY A 152 -7.70 -2.85 3.97
N PHE A 153 -7.70 -3.37 5.19
CA PHE A 153 -8.41 -4.60 5.54
C PHE A 153 -9.83 -4.26 5.98
N VAL A 154 -10.81 -4.51 5.11
CA VAL A 154 -12.22 -4.31 5.41
C VAL A 154 -12.70 -5.49 6.24
N VAL A 155 -12.97 -5.24 7.53
CA VAL A 155 -13.22 -6.29 8.52
C VAL A 155 -14.70 -6.56 8.78
N GLU A 156 -15.59 -5.74 8.23
CA GLU A 156 -17.03 -5.92 8.29
C GLU A 156 -17.69 -5.48 6.99
N LYS A 157 -18.91 -5.95 6.73
CA LYS A 157 -19.62 -5.69 5.47
C LYS A 157 -19.90 -4.20 5.32
N MET A 158 -19.36 -3.58 4.28
CA MET A 158 -19.61 -2.19 3.95
C MET A 158 -19.51 -1.93 2.44
N ASP A 159 -20.06 -0.80 1.99
CA ASP A 159 -19.79 -0.29 0.64
C ASP A 159 -18.42 0.38 0.61
N ILE A 160 -17.46 -0.26 -0.05
CA ILE A 160 -16.07 0.20 -0.11
C ILE A 160 -15.96 1.51 -0.88
N HIS A 161 -16.69 1.70 -1.98
CA HIS A 161 -16.63 2.95 -2.77
C HIS A 161 -17.18 4.15 -1.97
N GLN A 162 -18.27 3.93 -1.22
CA GLN A 162 -18.76 4.95 -0.29
C GLN A 162 -17.75 5.24 0.82
N ASN A 163 -17.06 4.20 1.32
CA ASN A 163 -16.04 4.39 2.35
C ASN A 163 -14.84 5.19 1.82
N ILE A 164 -14.40 4.95 0.57
CA ILE A 164 -13.39 5.80 -0.09
C ILE A 164 -13.86 7.25 -0.17
N SER A 165 -15.13 7.48 -0.52
CA SER A 165 -15.68 8.84 -0.56
C SER A 165 -15.59 9.51 0.82
N ALA A 166 -15.82 8.78 1.91
CA ALA A 166 -15.64 9.28 3.27
C ALA A 166 -14.17 9.58 3.62
N ILE A 167 -13.23 8.71 3.22
CA ILE A 167 -11.78 8.95 3.38
C ILE A 167 -11.35 10.22 2.61
N ASN A 168 -11.83 10.41 1.38
CA ASN A 168 -11.55 11.60 0.58
C ASN A 168 -12.11 12.87 1.24
N GLN A 169 -13.32 12.82 1.79
CA GLN A 169 -13.88 13.93 2.57
C GLN A 169 -13.02 14.27 3.79
N LEU A 170 -12.50 13.26 4.50
CA LEU A 170 -11.59 13.46 5.62
C LEU A 170 -10.27 14.10 5.18
N LEU A 171 -9.64 13.60 4.11
CA LEU A 171 -8.43 14.21 3.56
C LEU A 171 -8.65 15.69 3.20
N LYS A 172 -9.79 16.00 2.57
CA LYS A 172 -10.11 17.35 2.11
C LYS A 172 -10.47 18.33 3.23
N ASN A 173 -11.25 17.89 4.21
CA ASN A 173 -11.88 18.80 5.17
C ASN A 173 -11.25 18.76 6.56
N THR A 174 -10.53 17.69 6.88
CA THR A 174 -10.23 17.31 8.27
C THR A 174 -8.73 17.10 8.52
N PHE A 175 -8.02 16.55 7.54
CA PHE A 175 -6.57 16.34 7.52
C PHE A 175 -5.90 17.22 6.45
N THR A 176 -6.26 18.51 6.44
CA THR A 176 -5.82 19.48 5.41
C THR A 176 -4.32 19.74 5.39
N GLU A 177 -3.64 19.39 6.48
CA GLU A 177 -2.19 19.40 6.57
C GLU A 177 -1.52 18.40 5.62
N ILE A 178 -2.20 17.28 5.28
CA ILE A 178 -1.74 16.31 4.28
C ILE A 178 -1.93 16.94 2.91
N ASN A 179 -0.83 17.37 2.31
CA ASN A 179 -0.79 18.06 1.02
C ASN A 179 -1.19 17.12 -0.13
N THR A 180 -2.48 16.83 -0.22
CA THR A 180 -3.09 15.91 -1.19
C THR A 180 -3.34 16.68 -2.49
N GLU A 181 -2.63 16.31 -3.56
CA GLU A 181 -2.83 16.88 -4.90
C GLU A 181 -3.99 16.18 -5.62
N LYS A 182 -4.07 14.85 -5.44
CA LYS A 182 -5.14 14.01 -5.94
C LYS A 182 -5.57 13.06 -4.84
N GLU A 183 -6.85 13.12 -4.48
CA GLU A 183 -7.48 12.21 -3.54
C GLU A 183 -7.50 10.75 -4.06
N LEU A 184 -8.01 9.81 -3.27
CA LEU A 184 -8.06 8.41 -3.69
C LEU A 184 -9.04 8.29 -4.85
N THR A 185 -8.51 7.93 -6.02
CA THR A 185 -9.27 7.74 -7.26
C THR A 185 -9.09 6.32 -7.77
N PRO A 186 -10.11 5.71 -8.42
CA PRO A 186 -10.00 4.36 -8.96
C PRO A 186 -8.79 4.23 -9.89
N ARG A 187 -8.03 3.16 -9.70
CA ARG A 187 -6.88 2.77 -10.52
C ARG A 187 -6.96 1.27 -10.72
N GLN A 188 -7.49 0.83 -11.85
CA GLN A 188 -7.63 -0.59 -12.14
C GLN A 188 -6.24 -1.23 -12.34
N ILE A 189 -5.86 -2.13 -11.44
CA ILE A 189 -4.59 -2.90 -11.52
C ILE A 189 -4.85 -4.29 -12.10
N VAL A 190 -5.96 -4.92 -11.68
CA VAL A 190 -6.45 -6.20 -12.20
C VAL A 190 -7.92 -6.02 -12.56
N SER A 191 -8.34 -6.51 -13.72
CA SER A 191 -9.71 -6.29 -14.23
C SER A 191 -10.81 -6.90 -13.34
N SER A 192 -10.50 -7.95 -12.58
CA SER A 192 -11.43 -8.60 -11.65
C SER A 192 -11.48 -7.96 -10.26
N PHE A 193 -10.63 -6.96 -9.99
CA PHE A 193 -10.48 -6.35 -8.67
C PHE A 193 -10.83 -4.86 -8.72
N ASP A 194 -12.00 -4.51 -8.20
CA ASP A 194 -12.57 -3.16 -8.29
C ASP A 194 -12.08 -2.20 -7.19
N TYR A 195 -11.39 -2.72 -6.18
CA TYR A 195 -11.05 -1.99 -4.95
C TYR A 195 -9.60 -1.51 -4.91
N SER A 196 -9.04 -1.18 -6.07
CA SER A 196 -7.72 -0.56 -6.22
C SER A 196 -7.83 0.93 -6.57
N TYR A 197 -7.08 1.75 -5.84
CA TYR A 197 -7.09 3.21 -5.96
C TYR A 197 -5.67 3.75 -5.95
N CYS A 198 -5.49 4.98 -6.43
CA CYS A 198 -4.27 5.75 -6.21
C CYS A 198 -4.59 7.17 -5.76
N SER A 199 -3.71 7.72 -4.93
CA SER A 199 -3.69 9.13 -4.54
C SER A 199 -2.29 9.71 -4.78
N SER A 200 -2.20 11.03 -4.95
CA SER A 200 -0.93 11.74 -5.07
C SER A 200 -0.83 12.87 -4.06
N HIS A 201 0.35 13.01 -3.48
CA HIS A 201 0.63 13.91 -2.38
C HIS A 201 1.94 14.64 -2.62
N LYS A 202 2.01 15.91 -2.26
CA LYS A 202 3.21 16.72 -2.46
C LYS A 202 4.08 16.73 -1.20
N ILE A 203 5.31 16.28 -1.36
CA ILE A 203 6.38 16.44 -0.37
C ILE A 203 7.42 17.38 -0.97
N GLU A 204 7.57 18.57 -0.37
CA GLU A 204 8.43 19.64 -0.91
C GLU A 204 8.04 19.93 -2.36
N ASP A 205 8.96 19.77 -3.32
CA ASP A 205 8.71 19.99 -4.75
C ASP A 205 8.45 18.68 -5.53
N SER A 206 8.31 17.55 -4.83
CA SER A 206 8.11 16.23 -5.44
C SER A 206 6.71 15.67 -5.15
N SER A 207 6.06 15.12 -6.17
CA SER A 207 4.80 14.39 -6.02
C SER A 207 5.09 12.92 -5.69
N LYS A 208 4.34 12.38 -4.74
CA LYS A 208 4.45 11.01 -4.22
C LYS A 208 3.14 10.28 -4.48
N ILE A 209 3.23 9.07 -5.02
CA ILE A 209 2.06 8.25 -5.33
C ILE A 209 1.90 7.18 -4.24
N ILE A 210 0.68 7.06 -3.72
CA ILE A 210 0.30 5.96 -2.84
C ILE A 210 -0.77 5.14 -3.54
N TYR A 211 -0.50 3.85 -3.70
CA TYR A 211 -1.49 2.87 -4.14
C TYR A 211 -2.25 2.32 -2.95
N HIS A 212 -3.56 2.13 -3.11
CA HIS A 212 -4.43 1.64 -2.06
C HIS A 212 -5.17 0.41 -2.56
N LEU A 213 -5.03 -0.71 -1.87
CA LEU A 213 -5.83 -1.91 -2.10
C LEU A 213 -6.76 -2.11 -0.91
N MET A 214 -8.07 -2.08 -1.15
CA MET A 214 -9.05 -2.36 -0.09
C MET A 214 -9.52 -3.81 -0.21
N PHE A 215 -9.03 -4.66 0.67
CA PHE A 215 -9.33 -6.09 0.70
C PHE A 215 -10.56 -6.36 1.56
N ASP A 216 -11.62 -6.84 0.92
CA ASP A 216 -12.83 -7.29 1.60
C ASP A 216 -12.60 -8.66 2.25
N PHE A 217 -12.27 -8.63 3.54
CA PHE A 217 -12.15 -9.81 4.40
C PHE A 217 -13.36 -9.98 5.31
N SER A 218 -14.44 -9.22 5.13
CA SER A 218 -15.60 -9.24 6.01
C SER A 218 -16.26 -10.62 6.15
N LYS A 219 -16.09 -11.49 5.13
CA LYS A 219 -16.57 -12.89 5.15
C LYS A 219 -15.58 -13.88 5.77
N ASN A 220 -14.31 -13.50 5.91
CA ASN A 220 -13.25 -14.32 6.46
C ASN A 220 -13.02 -14.05 7.94
N ILE A 221 -13.34 -12.84 8.42
CA ILE A 221 -13.19 -12.46 9.83
C ILE A 221 -14.18 -13.26 10.69
N THR A 222 -13.67 -13.94 11.72
CA THR A 222 -14.54 -14.60 12.70
C THR A 222 -15.19 -13.56 13.60
N GLN A 223 -16.52 -13.59 13.72
CA GLN A 223 -17.23 -12.78 14.71
C GLN A 223 -16.73 -13.13 16.12
N GLN A 224 -16.52 -12.12 16.96
CA GLN A 224 -16.19 -12.30 18.38
C GLN A 224 -17.37 -12.89 19.15
#